data_AF-A0A8T3UAS8-F1
#
_entry.id   AF-A0A8T3UAS8-F1
#
_cell.length_a   1.000
_cell.length_b   1.000
_cell.length_c   1.000
_cell.angle_alpha   90.00
_cell.angle_beta   90.00
_cell.angle_gamma   90.00
#
_symmetry.space_group_name_H-M   'P 1'
#
loop_
_entity.id
_entity.type
_entity.pdbx_description
1 polymer ?
#
loop_
_entity_poly.entity_id
_entity_poly.type
_entity_poly.pdbx_seq_one_letter_code
_entity_poly.pdbx_strand_id
1 'polypeptide(L)'
;MEVSQASIDKQELKTLLTQIRTGISDVGDTKYSDVHAVDKLEAYIKYLNDEIVFKSITNKRARQDGRDKPYNQQEIENLRSRVYRAEKRINDLKFVWSQAKKIHLNNGTITEIDIEHNLLYLYDKKNIVKSNPEIVKELRDIKIKWSRKNNRFQGYLTVAKLVELKKIIKKYGI
;
A
#
# COMPACT_ATOMS: atom_id res chain seq x y z
N MET A 1 3.43 8.61 -34.98
CA MET A 1 2.82 9.51 -33.99
C MET A 1 3.25 9.00 -32.63
N GLU A 2 4.26 9.62 -32.02
CA GLU A 2 4.77 9.19 -30.71
C GLU A 2 3.73 9.55 -29.64
N VAL A 3 3.08 8.54 -29.07
CA VAL A 3 2.20 8.74 -27.92
C VAL A 3 3.12 8.97 -26.73
N SER A 4 3.09 10.17 -26.16
CA SER A 4 3.95 10.51 -25.02
C SER A 4 3.61 9.64 -23.81
N GLN A 5 4.61 9.24 -23.02
CA GLN A 5 4.43 8.43 -21.82
C GLN A 5 3.36 9.02 -20.88
N ALA A 6 3.31 10.34 -20.74
CA ALA A 6 2.32 11.06 -19.94
C ALA A 6 0.86 10.91 -20.44
N SER A 7 0.66 10.65 -21.74
CA SER A 7 -0.65 10.35 -22.33
C SER A 7 -1.12 8.94 -21.97
N ILE A 8 -0.20 7.98 -21.97
CA ILE A 8 -0.47 6.58 -21.62
C ILE A 8 -0.83 6.49 -20.13
N ASP A 9 -0.04 7.17 -19.27
CA ASP A 9 -0.28 7.19 -17.81
C ASP A 9 -1.66 7.75 -17.43
N LYS A 10 -2.14 8.79 -18.14
CA LYS A 10 -3.48 9.38 -17.91
C LYS A 10 -4.62 8.44 -18.32
N GLN A 11 -4.45 7.69 -19.40
CA GLN A 11 -5.49 6.80 -19.92
C GLN A 11 -5.57 5.49 -19.11
N GLU A 12 -4.43 4.98 -18.66
CA GLU A 12 -4.35 3.88 -17.69
C GLU A 12 -4.96 4.29 -16.35
N LEU A 13 -4.63 5.48 -15.84
CA LEU A 13 -5.22 6.04 -14.61
C LEU A 13 -6.74 6.12 -14.71
N LYS A 14 -7.28 6.64 -15.82
CA LYS A 14 -8.73 6.76 -16.03
C LYS A 14 -9.41 5.40 -16.09
N THR A 15 -8.81 4.42 -16.77
CA THR A 15 -9.34 3.06 -16.89
C THR A 15 -9.37 2.37 -15.52
N LEU A 16 -8.28 2.46 -14.75
CA LEU A 16 -8.19 1.85 -13.43
C LEU A 16 -9.15 2.53 -12.43
N LEU A 17 -9.27 3.86 -12.47
CA LEU A 17 -10.25 4.60 -11.68
C LEU A 17 -11.68 4.17 -11.99
N THR A 18 -12.00 3.97 -13.26
CA THR A 18 -13.30 3.43 -13.67
C THR A 18 -13.50 2.03 -13.12
N GLN A 19 -12.52 1.13 -13.26
CA GLN A 19 -12.59 -0.23 -12.75
C GLN A 19 -12.83 -0.27 -11.23
N ILE A 20 -12.08 0.54 -10.48
CA ILE A 20 -12.21 0.67 -9.02
C ILE A 20 -13.59 1.24 -8.65
N ARG A 21 -14.09 2.26 -9.35
CA ARG A 21 -15.45 2.81 -9.15
C ARG A 21 -16.53 1.76 -9.43
N THR A 22 -16.36 0.95 -10.47
CA THR A 22 -17.31 -0.11 -10.84
C THR A 22 -17.16 -1.39 -10.00
N GLY A 23 -16.20 -1.44 -9.06
CA GLY A 23 -15.94 -2.63 -8.23
C GLY A 23 -15.31 -3.81 -8.98
N ILE A 24 -14.76 -3.57 -10.18
CA ILE A 24 -14.06 -4.57 -11.00
C ILE A 24 -12.66 -4.86 -10.44
N SER A 25 -12.04 -3.90 -9.76
CA SER A 25 -10.74 -4.05 -9.12
C SER A 25 -10.82 -3.65 -7.65
N ASP A 26 -10.12 -4.40 -6.81
CA ASP A 26 -10.17 -4.25 -5.36
C ASP A 26 -9.06 -3.31 -4.87
N VAL A 27 -9.26 -2.72 -3.69
CA VAL A 27 -8.24 -1.86 -3.04
C VAL A 27 -6.88 -2.56 -2.92
N GLY A 28 -6.89 -3.89 -2.81
CA GLY A 28 -5.70 -4.75 -2.72
C GLY A 28 -4.84 -4.80 -3.99
N ASP A 29 -5.40 -4.46 -5.15
CA ASP A 29 -4.69 -4.51 -6.44
C ASP A 29 -3.71 -3.33 -6.60
N THR A 30 -3.84 -2.31 -5.76
CA THR A 30 -2.96 -1.13 -5.79
C THR A 30 -1.58 -1.48 -5.25
N LYS A 31 -0.61 -1.62 -6.16
CA LYS A 31 0.79 -1.91 -5.83
C LYS A 31 1.46 -0.72 -5.13
N TYR A 32 2.46 -0.99 -4.30
CA TYR A 32 3.26 0.07 -3.67
C TYR A 32 4.11 0.87 -4.67
N SER A 33 4.40 0.27 -5.83
CA SER A 33 5.14 0.86 -6.94
C SER A 33 4.35 1.84 -7.80
N ASP A 34 3.03 1.84 -7.68
CA ASP A 34 2.18 2.73 -8.45
C ASP A 34 2.25 4.15 -7.88
N VAL A 35 2.89 5.07 -8.61
CA VAL A 35 3.09 6.46 -8.20
C VAL A 35 1.75 7.19 -7.99
N HIS A 36 0.69 6.74 -8.66
CA HIS A 36 -0.65 7.30 -8.54
C HIS A 36 -1.53 6.52 -7.55
N ALA A 37 -0.98 5.56 -6.81
CA ALA A 37 -1.73 4.72 -5.88
C ALA A 37 -2.55 5.53 -4.86
N VAL A 38 -1.95 6.59 -4.30
CA VAL A 38 -2.62 7.44 -3.31
C VAL A 38 -3.77 8.20 -3.96
N ASP A 39 -3.54 8.87 -5.09
CA ASP A 39 -4.57 9.63 -5.81
C ASP A 39 -5.75 8.73 -6.22
N LYS A 40 -5.45 7.50 -6.66
CA LYS A 40 -6.44 6.49 -7.04
C LYS A 40 -7.32 6.11 -5.84
N LEU A 41 -6.72 5.85 -4.69
CA LEU A 41 -7.43 5.48 -3.47
C LEU A 41 -8.23 6.65 -2.89
N GLU A 42 -7.70 7.88 -2.95
CA GLU A 42 -8.42 9.08 -2.51
C GLU A 42 -9.66 9.34 -3.38
N ALA A 43 -9.55 9.17 -4.71
CA ALA A 43 -10.69 9.28 -5.62
C ALA A 43 -11.75 8.19 -5.39
N TYR A 44 -11.33 6.98 -5.04
CA TYR A 44 -12.23 5.88 -4.70
C TYR A 44 -12.95 6.10 -3.36
N ILE A 45 -12.24 6.57 -2.33
CA ILE A 45 -12.86 6.94 -1.04
C ILE A 45 -13.92 8.02 -1.26
N LYS A 46 -13.62 9.04 -2.09
CA LYS A 46 -14.60 10.06 -2.45
C LYS A 46 -15.86 9.46 -3.08
N TYR A 47 -15.69 8.59 -4.07
CA TYR A 47 -16.81 7.89 -4.71
C TYR A 47 -17.66 7.11 -3.69
N LEU A 48 -17.03 6.33 -2.81
CA LEU A 48 -17.75 5.56 -1.79
C LEU A 48 -18.49 6.45 -0.81
N ASN A 49 -17.88 7.57 -0.38
CA ASN A 49 -18.52 8.54 0.50
C ASN A 49 -19.73 9.20 -0.17
N ASP A 50 -19.62 9.58 -1.45
CA ASP A 50 -20.73 10.13 -2.22
C ASP A 50 -21.88 9.12 -2.31
N GLU A 51 -21.58 7.83 -2.52
CA GLU A 51 -22.57 6.75 -2.57
C GLU A 51 -23.24 6.50 -1.20
N ILE A 52 -22.46 6.51 -0.11
CA ILE A 52 -22.99 6.41 1.27
C ILE A 52 -23.96 7.56 1.55
N VAL A 53 -23.58 8.80 1.20
CA VAL A 53 -24.41 9.99 1.40
C VAL A 53 -25.69 9.89 0.58
N PHE A 54 -25.58 9.53 -0.70
CA PHE A 54 -26.74 9.34 -1.58
C PHE A 54 -27.74 8.33 -1.01
N LYS A 55 -27.27 7.13 -0.64
CA LYS A 55 -28.14 6.07 -0.09
C LYS A 55 -28.76 6.49 1.24
N SER A 56 -28.00 7.15 2.11
CA SER A 56 -28.47 7.64 3.41
C SER A 56 -29.55 8.72 3.27
N ILE A 57 -29.36 9.68 2.36
CA ILE A 57 -30.35 10.74 2.08
C ILE A 57 -31.62 10.14 1.47
N THR A 58 -31.49 9.19 0.55
CA THR A 58 -32.63 8.54 -0.09
C THR A 58 -33.46 7.76 0.93
N ASN A 59 -32.82 7.00 1.82
CA ASN A 59 -33.49 6.33 2.94
C ASN A 59 -34.17 7.31 3.90
N LYS A 60 -33.54 8.46 4.17
CA LYS A 60 -34.13 9.52 5.01
C LYS A 60 -35.40 10.08 4.38
N ARG A 61 -35.36 10.38 3.07
CA ARG A 61 -36.53 10.87 2.32
C ARG A 61 -37.65 9.84 2.29
N ALA A 62 -37.34 8.58 1.97
CA ALA A 62 -38.34 7.50 2.00
C ALA A 62 -39.06 7.41 3.36
N ARG A 63 -38.30 7.51 4.47
CA ARG A 63 -38.88 7.54 5.82
C ARG A 63 -39.77 8.76 6.07
N GLN A 64 -39.39 9.94 5.57
CA GLN A 64 -40.20 11.16 5.68
C GLN A 64 -41.51 11.05 4.89
N ASP A 65 -41.48 10.35 3.75
CA ASP A 65 -42.63 10.11 2.89
C ASP A 65 -43.49 8.91 3.36
N GLY A 66 -43.16 8.26 4.49
CA GLY A 66 -43.85 7.06 4.98
C GLY A 66 -43.65 5.82 4.10
N ARG A 67 -42.63 5.80 3.23
CA ARG A 67 -42.29 4.70 2.33
C ARG A 67 -41.20 3.81 2.92
N ASP A 68 -41.13 2.59 2.42
CA ASP A 68 -40.04 1.66 2.73
C ASP A 68 -38.69 2.20 2.25
N LYS A 69 -37.65 1.85 3.01
CA LYS A 69 -36.27 2.25 2.69
C LYS A 69 -35.79 1.47 1.46
N PRO A 70 -35.40 2.14 0.37
CA PRO A 70 -34.91 1.45 -0.83
C PRO A 70 -33.54 0.79 -0.63
N TYR A 71 -32.74 1.24 0.34
CA TYR A 71 -31.39 0.70 0.60
C TYR A 71 -31.28 0.08 1.99
N ASN A 72 -30.62 -1.07 2.08
CA ASN A 72 -30.37 -1.75 3.35
C ASN A 72 -29.25 -1.06 4.14
N GLN A 73 -29.37 -1.00 5.47
CA GLN A 73 -28.32 -0.49 6.35
C GLN A 73 -27.02 -1.29 6.22
N GLN A 74 -27.09 -2.62 6.05
CA GLN A 74 -25.89 -3.45 5.90
C GLN A 74 -25.10 -3.08 4.64
N GLU A 75 -25.79 -2.69 3.56
CA GLU A 75 -25.15 -2.25 2.33
C GLU A 75 -24.35 -0.96 2.54
N ILE A 76 -24.93 -0.01 3.28
CA ILE A 76 -24.25 1.25 3.66
C ILE A 76 -23.03 0.95 4.55
N GLU A 77 -23.14 0.00 5.47
CA GLU A 77 -22.03 -0.38 6.36
C GLU A 77 -20.89 -1.09 5.60
N ASN A 78 -21.22 -1.89 4.59
CA ASN A 78 -20.23 -2.50 3.70
C ASN A 78 -19.44 -1.43 2.94
N LEU A 79 -20.07 -0.35 2.48
CA LEU A 79 -19.38 0.78 1.85
C LEU A 79 -18.44 1.49 2.84
N ARG A 80 -18.87 1.73 4.08
CA ARG A 80 -18.03 2.31 5.15
C ARG A 80 -16.81 1.44 5.44
N SER A 81 -16.99 0.13 5.48
CA SER A 81 -15.88 -0.82 5.65
C SER A 81 -14.87 -0.75 4.51
N ARG A 82 -15.32 -0.53 3.26
CA ARG A 82 -14.42 -0.34 2.11
C ARG A 82 -13.65 0.97 2.21
N VAL A 83 -14.28 2.06 2.67
CA VAL A 83 -13.59 3.34 2.95
C VAL A 83 -12.47 3.13 3.96
N TYR A 84 -12.75 2.51 5.10
CA TYR A 84 -11.75 2.23 6.13
C TYR A 84 -10.54 1.45 5.60
N ARG A 85 -10.78 0.41 4.78
CA ARG A 85 -9.69 -0.38 4.16
C ARG A 85 -8.84 0.46 3.21
N ALA A 86 -9.46 1.34 2.42
CA ALA A 86 -8.75 2.22 1.50
C ALA A 86 -7.93 3.29 2.24
N GLU A 87 -8.46 3.88 3.31
CA GLU A 87 -7.72 4.83 4.17
C GLU A 87 -6.50 4.19 4.81
N LYS A 88 -6.67 2.98 5.36
CA LYS A 88 -5.55 2.19 5.89
C LYS A 88 -4.48 1.95 4.82
N ARG A 89 -4.89 1.61 3.60
CA ARG A 89 -3.97 1.38 2.48
C ARG A 89 -3.19 2.64 2.09
N ILE A 90 -3.84 3.81 2.07
CA ILE A 90 -3.17 5.10 1.83
C ILE A 90 -2.11 5.37 2.90
N ASN A 91 -2.45 5.16 4.17
CA ASN A 91 -1.50 5.37 5.27
C ASN A 91 -0.29 4.44 5.15
N ASP A 92 -0.52 3.17 4.79
CA ASP A 92 0.55 2.21 4.53
C ASP A 92 1.46 2.66 3.37
N LEU A 93 0.88 3.15 2.26
CA LEU A 93 1.63 3.67 1.10
C LEU A 93 2.47 4.89 1.47
N LYS A 94 1.85 5.89 2.11
CA LYS A 94 2.53 7.11 2.58
C LYS A 94 3.68 6.77 3.53
N PHE A 95 3.48 5.79 4.42
CA PHE A 95 4.52 5.30 5.32
C PHE A 95 5.68 4.66 4.54
N VAL A 96 5.41 3.73 3.63
CA VAL A 96 6.43 3.05 2.82
C VAL A 96 7.27 4.06 2.04
N TRP A 97 6.64 5.01 1.35
CA TRP A 97 7.35 6.05 0.60
C TRP A 97 8.22 6.93 1.52
N SER A 98 7.72 7.29 2.71
CA SER A 98 8.51 8.03 3.68
C SER A 98 9.76 7.29 4.15
N GLN A 99 9.70 5.96 4.29
CA GLN A 99 10.85 5.15 4.70
C GLN A 99 11.85 4.98 3.55
N ALA A 100 11.36 4.72 2.33
CA ALA A 100 12.24 4.60 1.17
C ALA A 100 13.05 5.87 0.92
N LYS A 101 12.42 7.05 1.04
CA LYS A 101 13.11 8.35 0.93
C LYS A 101 14.21 8.53 2.00
N LYS A 102 13.99 8.06 3.23
CA LYS A 102 14.98 8.14 4.32
C LYS A 102 16.17 7.20 4.11
N ILE A 103 15.92 6.05 3.52
CA ILE A 103 16.95 5.01 3.30
C ILE A 103 17.93 5.43 2.19
N HIS A 104 17.47 6.12 1.15
CA HIS A 104 18.34 6.68 0.12
C HIS A 104 19.34 7.73 0.65
N LEU A 105 19.11 8.29 1.86
CA LEU A 105 19.92 9.38 2.42
C LEU A 105 21.01 8.91 3.41
N ASN A 106 20.98 7.66 3.90
CA ASN A 106 21.91 7.17 4.93
C ASN A 106 22.91 6.13 4.38
N ASN A 107 24.06 6.61 3.89
CA ASN A 107 25.12 5.83 3.21
C ASN A 107 26.06 4.98 4.12
N GLY A 108 25.63 4.55 5.31
CA GLY A 108 26.49 3.80 6.26
C GLY A 108 26.44 2.27 6.12
N THR A 109 25.24 1.75 5.86
CA THR A 109 24.91 0.33 5.73
C THR A 109 23.64 0.26 4.89
N ILE A 110 23.77 -0.23 3.67
CA ILE A 110 22.77 0.01 2.63
C ILE A 110 21.66 -1.03 2.78
N THR A 111 20.65 -0.74 3.60
CA THR A 111 19.33 -1.32 3.35
C THR A 111 18.81 -0.63 2.09
N GLU A 112 18.26 -1.34 1.12
CA GLU A 112 17.73 -0.76 -0.12
C GLU A 112 16.29 -1.25 -0.28
N ILE A 113 15.34 -0.33 -0.38
CA ILE A 113 13.94 -0.71 -0.60
C ILE A 113 13.62 -0.57 -2.07
N ASP A 114 13.33 -1.68 -2.71
CA ASP A 114 12.83 -1.73 -4.08
C ASP A 114 11.31 -1.72 -4.05
N ILE A 115 10.80 -0.50 -4.02
CA ILE A 115 9.37 -0.23 -4.03
C ILE A 115 8.73 -0.77 -5.31
N GLU A 116 9.47 -0.72 -6.43
CA GLU A 116 9.00 -1.07 -7.78
C GLU A 116 8.56 -2.53 -7.87
N HIS A 117 9.34 -3.43 -7.29
CA HIS A 117 9.05 -4.87 -7.29
C HIS A 117 8.35 -5.35 -6.02
N ASN A 118 7.92 -4.44 -5.15
CA ASN A 118 7.34 -4.76 -3.84
C ASN A 118 8.30 -5.61 -2.98
N LEU A 119 9.60 -5.31 -3.05
CA LEU A 119 10.66 -6.05 -2.39
C LEU A 119 11.46 -5.14 -1.47
N LEU A 120 11.82 -5.68 -0.32
CA LEU A 120 12.76 -5.08 0.59
C LEU A 120 14.09 -5.82 0.45
N TYR A 121 15.18 -5.09 0.27
CA TYR A 121 16.52 -5.63 0.27
C TYR A 121 17.34 -5.08 1.43
N LEU A 122 18.21 -5.93 1.98
CA LEU A 122 19.25 -5.50 2.88
C LEU A 122 20.59 -5.94 2.30
N TYR A 123 21.43 -4.96 1.99
CA TYR A 123 22.75 -5.15 1.41
C TYR A 123 23.77 -5.29 2.52
N ASP A 124 24.25 -6.51 2.72
CA ASP A 124 25.22 -6.82 3.77
C ASP A 124 26.66 -6.61 3.29
N LYS A 125 26.99 -5.35 2.92
CA LYS A 125 28.27 -5.02 2.26
C LYS A 125 29.51 -5.40 3.09
N LYS A 126 29.39 -5.40 4.43
CA LYS A 126 30.46 -5.72 5.37
C LYS A 126 30.35 -7.14 5.96
N ASN A 127 29.45 -7.99 5.45
CA ASN A 127 29.13 -9.31 6.01
C ASN A 127 28.72 -9.29 7.50
N ILE A 128 28.26 -8.15 8.04
CA ILE A 128 27.90 -8.00 9.46
C ILE A 128 26.64 -8.80 9.78
N VAL A 129 25.67 -8.80 8.86
CA VAL A 129 24.40 -9.52 9.05
C VAL A 129 24.61 -11.02 8.91
N LYS A 130 25.31 -11.46 7.86
CA LYS A 130 25.56 -12.87 7.57
C LYS A 130 26.50 -13.53 8.59
N SER A 131 27.41 -12.76 9.20
CA SER A 131 28.30 -13.25 10.24
C SER A 131 27.66 -13.32 11.63
N ASN A 132 26.48 -12.71 11.82
CA ASN A 132 25.76 -12.72 13.10
C ASN A 132 24.49 -13.60 13.04
N PRO A 133 24.52 -14.82 13.62
CA PRO A 133 23.40 -15.77 13.57
C PRO A 133 22.09 -15.21 14.15
N GLU A 134 22.15 -14.36 15.17
CA GLU A 134 20.97 -13.78 15.81
C GLU A 134 20.25 -12.81 14.88
N ILE A 135 20.99 -11.96 14.15
CA ILE A 135 20.40 -11.06 13.16
C ILE A 135 19.73 -11.86 12.04
N VAL A 136 20.39 -12.92 11.55
CA VAL A 136 19.81 -13.80 10.51
C VAL A 136 18.52 -14.46 10.97
N LYS A 137 18.44 -14.86 12.25
CA LYS A 137 17.24 -15.45 12.84
C LYS A 137 16.10 -14.44 12.89
N GLU A 138 16.33 -13.24 13.42
CA GLU A 138 15.31 -12.19 13.50
C GLU A 138 14.82 -11.75 12.09
N LEU A 139 15.71 -11.66 11.11
CA LEU A 139 15.32 -11.39 9.71
C LEU A 139 14.45 -12.50 9.13
N ARG A 140 14.75 -13.77 9.45
CA ARG A 140 13.99 -14.92 8.99
C ARG A 140 12.58 -14.93 9.60
N ASP A 141 12.43 -14.54 10.85
CA ASP A 141 11.15 -14.46 11.56
C ASP A 141 10.19 -13.47 10.88
N ILE A 142 10.73 -12.37 10.34
CA ILE A 142 9.95 -11.40 9.53
C ILE A 142 9.90 -11.76 8.03
N LYS A 143 10.24 -13.00 7.67
CA LYS A 143 10.23 -13.51 6.29
C LYS A 143 11.11 -12.72 5.32
N ILE A 144 12.26 -12.23 5.79
CA ILE A 144 13.35 -11.72 4.96
C ILE A 144 14.42 -12.81 4.91
N LYS A 145 14.77 -13.29 3.72
CA LYS A 145 15.66 -14.44 3.53
C LYS A 145 16.85 -14.07 2.67
N TRP A 146 17.97 -14.73 2.92
CA TRP A 146 19.15 -14.61 2.07
C TRP A 146 18.89 -15.18 0.67
N SER A 147 19.13 -14.38 -0.36
CA SER A 147 19.14 -14.80 -1.75
C SER A 147 20.57 -15.05 -2.20
N ARG A 148 20.89 -16.33 -2.50
CA ARG A 148 22.19 -16.69 -3.07
C ARG A 148 22.40 -16.09 -4.46
N LYS A 149 21.34 -16.02 -5.26
CA LYS A 149 21.39 -15.47 -6.63
C LYS A 149 21.78 -13.99 -6.66
N ASN A 150 21.25 -13.23 -5.71
CA ASN A 150 21.41 -11.77 -5.68
C ASN A 150 22.40 -11.30 -4.59
N ASN A 151 23.03 -12.24 -3.87
CA ASN A 151 23.95 -12.00 -2.76
C ASN A 151 23.45 -10.94 -1.74
N ARG A 152 22.15 -11.00 -1.40
CA ARG A 152 21.48 -10.02 -0.52
C ARG A 152 20.32 -10.65 0.25
N PHE A 153 19.94 -10.06 1.38
CA PHE A 153 18.70 -10.41 2.07
C PHE A 153 17.52 -9.78 1.32
N GLN A 154 16.46 -10.55 1.09
CA GLN A 154 15.27 -10.10 0.38
C GLN A 154 13.97 -10.62 1.00
N GLY A 155 12.90 -9.82 0.96
CA GLY A 155 11.56 -10.24 1.32
C GLY A 155 10.51 -9.30 0.73
N TYR A 156 9.24 -9.74 0.69
CA TYR A 156 8.17 -8.84 0.25
C TYR A 156 8.07 -7.62 1.15
N LEU A 157 7.86 -6.46 0.54
CA LEU A 157 7.70 -5.17 1.21
C LEU A 157 6.32 -5.11 1.88
N THR A 158 6.32 -4.98 3.20
CA THR A 158 5.13 -4.68 4.01
C THR A 158 5.50 -3.71 5.12
N VAL A 159 4.53 -2.95 5.61
CA VAL A 159 4.73 -2.00 6.73
C VAL A 159 5.24 -2.72 7.97
N ALA A 160 4.66 -3.87 8.32
CA ALA A 160 5.09 -4.66 9.48
C ALA A 160 6.57 -5.05 9.38
N LYS A 161 7.02 -5.54 8.22
CA LYS A 161 8.41 -5.92 8.01
C LYS A 161 9.35 -4.72 8.03
N LEU A 162 8.92 -3.57 7.50
CA LEU A 162 9.67 -2.32 7.57
C LEU A 162 9.90 -1.87 9.01
N VAL A 163 8.86 -1.91 9.84
CA VAL A 163 8.93 -1.54 11.26
C VAL A 163 9.87 -2.46 12.02
N GLU A 164 9.73 -3.78 11.85
CA GLU A 164 10.59 -4.75 12.53
C GLU A 164 12.03 -4.67 12.03
N LEU A 165 12.25 -4.55 10.72
CA LEU A 165 13.58 -4.36 10.17
C LEU A 165 14.28 -3.13 10.76
N LYS A 166 13.56 -2.02 10.92
CA LYS A 166 14.10 -0.81 11.55
C LYS A 166 14.52 -1.04 13.01
N LYS A 167 13.77 -1.85 13.76
CA LYS A 167 14.13 -2.24 15.13
C LYS A 167 15.41 -3.07 15.13
N ILE A 168 15.53 -4.06 14.23
CA ILE A 168 16.73 -4.89 14.06
C ILE A 168 17.94 -4.00 13.73
N ILE A 169 17.79 -3.10 12.73
CA ILE A 169 18.85 -2.17 12.32
C ILE A 169 19.34 -1.34 13.52
N LYS A 170 18.40 -0.73 14.26
CA LYS A 170 18.73 0.08 15.45
C LYS A 170 19.38 -0.75 16.56
N LYS A 171 18.91 -1.97 16.80
CA LYS A 171 19.40 -2.88 17.85
C LYS A 171 20.85 -3.29 17.62
N TYR A 172 21.21 -3.58 16.36
CA TYR A 172 22.52 -4.12 16.01
C TYR A 172 23.49 -3.08 15.44
N GLY A 173 23.08 -1.82 15.27
CA GLY A 173 23.92 -0.77 14.72
C GLY A 173 24.38 -1.05 13.28
N ILE A 174 23.57 -1.80 12.55
CA ILE A 174 23.75 -2.10 11.12
C ILE A 174 23.03 -1.07 10.27
#